data_AF-A0A9W7UQU6-F1
#
_entry.id   AF-A0A9W7UQU6-F1
#
_cell.length_a   1.000
_cell.length_b   1.000
_cell.length_c   1.000
_cell.angle_alpha   90.00
_cell.angle_beta   90.00
_cell.angle_gamma   90.00
#
_symmetry.space_group_name_H-M   'P 1'
#
loop_
_entity.id
_entity.type
_entity.pdbx_description
1 polymer ?
#
loop_
_entity_poly.entity_id
_entity_poly.type
_entity_poly.pdbx_seq_one_letter_code
_entity_poly.pdbx_strand_id
1 'polypeptide(L)'
;MEENNNKLFNPLIKTLIFSGSVVISGVLCSAFVTEITDNGIVMWGNFYKVTSFWLIAVFLIVVFIYNSRLYKEEKKIEKFYNEVYCSAFMKSELLPAIAEYYKQEIQKGNLGQLKEAKSVFKDLME
;
A
#
# COMPACT_ATOMS: atom_id res chain seq x y z
N MET A 1 -0.53 -17.88 0.70
CA MET A 1 -1.34 -16.66 0.99
C MET A 1 -0.69 -15.38 0.42
N GLU A 2 0.27 -15.48 -0.50
CA GLU A 2 0.96 -14.31 -1.11
C GLU A 2 0.38 -13.86 -2.46
N GLU A 3 -0.31 -14.75 -3.18
CA GLU A 3 -0.73 -14.49 -4.56
C GLU A 3 -1.81 -13.40 -4.70
N ASN A 4 -2.63 -13.20 -3.66
CA ASN A 4 -3.67 -12.16 -3.66
C ASN A 4 -3.12 -10.74 -3.43
N ASN A 5 -1.92 -10.59 -2.86
CA ASN A 5 -1.33 -9.27 -2.59
C ASN A 5 -0.72 -8.63 -3.85
N ASN A 6 -0.36 -9.43 -4.86
CA ASN A 6 0.22 -8.91 -6.11
C ASN A 6 -0.81 -8.22 -7.02
N LYS A 7 -2.10 -8.57 -6.95
CA LYS A 7 -3.14 -7.92 -7.78
C LYS A 7 -3.47 -6.49 -7.34
N LEU A 8 -3.35 -6.20 -6.04
CA LEU A 8 -3.62 -4.85 -5.50
C LEU A 8 -2.54 -3.83 -5.90
N PHE A 9 -1.36 -4.31 -6.32
CA PHE A 9 -0.20 -3.48 -6.63
C PHE A 9 -0.12 -3.04 -8.08
N ASN A 10 -0.83 -3.71 -8.99
CA ASN A 10 -0.78 -3.35 -10.40
C ASN A 10 -1.39 -1.94 -10.61
N PRO A 11 -0.60 -0.96 -11.07
CA PRO A 11 -1.07 0.41 -11.24
C PRO A 11 -2.29 0.47 -12.16
N LEU A 12 -2.40 -0.42 -13.14
CA LEU A 12 -3.54 -0.50 -14.05
C LEU A 12 -4.83 -0.88 -13.33
N ILE A 13 -4.77 -1.83 -12.39
CA ILE A 13 -5.93 -2.27 -11.62
C ILE A 13 -6.40 -1.15 -10.68
N LYS A 14 -5.46 -0.42 -10.07
CA LYS A 14 -5.79 0.76 -9.24
C LYS A 14 -6.51 1.82 -10.05
N THR A 15 -5.99 2.18 -11.23
CA THR A 15 -6.60 3.18 -12.11
C THR A 15 -7.96 2.71 -12.63
N LEU A 16 -8.11 1.43 -12.95
CA LEU A 16 -9.38 0.86 -13.41
C LEU A 16 -10.45 0.90 -12.30
N ILE A 17 -10.10 0.52 -11.07
CA ILE A 17 -11.00 0.59 -9.91
C ILE A 17 -11.39 2.06 -9.64
N PHE A 18 -10.42 2.98 -9.68
CA PHE A 18 -10.69 4.40 -9.49
C PHE A 18 -11.63 4.95 -10.58
N SER A 19 -11.32 4.69 -11.86
CA SER A 19 -12.15 5.10 -12.98
C SER A 19 -13.57 4.53 -12.87
N GLY A 20 -13.70 3.24 -12.57
CA GLY A 20 -14.99 2.60 -12.33
C GLY A 20 -15.76 3.24 -11.17
N SER A 21 -15.07 3.61 -10.09
CA SER A 21 -15.70 4.28 -8.94
C SER A 21 -16.29 5.65 -9.30
N VAL A 22 -15.63 6.39 -10.20
CA VAL A 22 -16.10 7.70 -10.69
C VAL A 22 -17.35 7.51 -11.55
N VAL A 23 -17.36 6.51 -12.44
CA VAL A 23 -18.54 6.21 -13.26
C VAL A 23 -19.72 5.82 -12.39
N ILE A 24 -19.51 4.92 -11.43
CA ILE A 24 -20.55 4.46 -10.50
C ILE A 24 -21.08 5.63 -9.67
N SER A 25 -20.21 6.52 -9.17
CA SER A 25 -20.67 7.69 -8.40
C SER A 25 -21.52 8.63 -9.25
N GLY A 26 -21.15 8.88 -10.50
CA GLY A 26 -21.93 9.70 -11.42
C GLY A 26 -23.34 9.13 -11.65
N VAL A 27 -23.44 7.81 -11.87
CA VAL A 27 -24.73 7.13 -12.05
C VAL A 27 -25.57 7.20 -10.77
N LEU A 28 -25.00 6.92 -9.60
CA LEU A 28 -25.72 6.96 -8.33
C LEU A 28 -26.19 8.38 -7.97
N CYS A 29 -25.35 9.39 -8.20
CA CYS A 29 -25.72 10.80 -8.00
C CYS A 29 -26.84 11.22 -8.94
N SER A 30 -26.80 10.81 -10.21
CA SER A 30 -27.87 11.10 -11.17
C SER A 30 -29.18 10.41 -10.79
N ALA A 31 -29.13 9.14 -10.38
CA ALA A 31 -30.29 8.40 -9.88
C ALA A 31 -30.88 9.07 -8.63
N PHE A 32 -30.03 9.47 -7.68
CA PHE A 32 -30.44 10.18 -6.47
C PHE A 32 -31.17 11.48 -6.79
N VAL A 33 -30.60 12.34 -7.66
CA VAL A 33 -31.24 13.60 -8.07
C VAL A 33 -32.58 13.35 -8.75
N THR A 34 -32.67 12.31 -9.57
CA THR A 34 -33.92 11.94 -10.26
C THR A 34 -34.99 11.51 -9.27
N GLU A 35 -34.64 10.71 -8.26
CA GLU A 35 -35.59 10.20 -7.27
C GLU A 35 -36.06 11.27 -6.27
N ILE A 36 -35.23 12.26 -5.94
CA ILE A 36 -35.65 13.39 -5.09
C ILE A 36 -36.40 14.47 -5.87
N THR A 37 -36.47 14.38 -7.19
CA THR A 37 -37.18 15.35 -8.03
C THR A 37 -38.61 14.91 -8.20
N ASP A 38 -39.55 15.67 -7.62
CA ASP A 38 -40.98 15.47 -7.77
C ASP A 38 -41.59 16.66 -8.52
N ASN A 39 -42.31 16.40 -9.61
CA ASN A 39 -42.91 17.43 -10.48
C ASN A 39 -41.96 18.56 -10.91
N GLY A 40 -40.68 18.25 -11.12
CA GLY A 40 -39.65 19.22 -11.53
C GLY A 40 -39.06 20.05 -10.39
N ILE A 41 -39.43 19.77 -9.14
CA ILE A 41 -38.88 20.43 -7.95
C ILE A 41 -38.04 19.42 -7.16
N VAL A 42 -36.81 19.82 -6.81
CA VAL A 42 -35.91 19.00 -6.00
C VAL A 42 -36.32 19.08 -4.53
N MET A 43 -36.88 17.99 -4.01
CA MET A 43 -37.40 17.88 -2.65
C MET A 43 -36.31 17.44 -1.68
N TRP A 44 -35.36 18.33 -1.37
CA TRP A 44 -34.24 18.05 -0.45
C TRP A 44 -34.72 17.52 0.90
N GLY A 45 -35.85 18.00 1.44
CA GLY A 45 -36.39 17.53 2.72
C GLY A 45 -36.70 16.03 2.79
N ASN A 46 -36.73 15.32 1.65
CA ASN A 46 -36.98 13.89 1.58
C ASN A 46 -35.74 13.05 1.25
N PHE A 47 -34.53 13.63 1.16
CA PHE A 47 -33.33 12.91 0.70
C PHE A 47 -33.08 11.59 1.44
N TYR A 48 -33.34 11.54 2.74
CA TYR A 48 -33.06 10.39 3.61
C TYR A 48 -34.05 9.23 3.41
N LYS A 49 -35.21 9.50 2.79
CA LYS A 49 -36.23 8.48 2.48
C LYS A 49 -35.88 7.70 1.22
N VAL A 50 -34.94 8.21 0.44
CA VAL A 50 -34.65 7.70 -0.89
C VAL A 50 -33.55 6.63 -0.82
N THR A 51 -33.77 5.48 -1.44
CA THR A 51 -32.83 4.35 -1.42
C THR A 51 -31.47 4.73 -2.01
N SER A 52 -31.44 5.56 -3.06
CA SER A 52 -30.19 6.01 -3.68
C SER A 52 -29.28 6.77 -2.71
N PHE A 53 -29.83 7.50 -1.73
CA PHE A 53 -29.01 8.16 -0.71
C PHE A 53 -28.23 7.15 0.13
N TRP A 54 -28.90 6.07 0.57
CA TRP A 54 -28.27 5.01 1.35
C TRP A 54 -27.26 4.21 0.52
N LEU A 55 -27.53 4.00 -0.77
CA LEU A 55 -26.56 3.39 -1.69
C LEU A 55 -25.31 4.25 -1.85
N ILE A 56 -25.45 5.58 -1.99
CA ILE A 56 -24.32 6.52 -2.04
C ILE A 56 -23.53 6.47 -0.73
N ALA A 57 -24.20 6.47 0.43
CA ALA A 57 -23.54 6.40 1.72
C ALA A 57 -22.73 5.11 1.90
N VAL A 58 -23.30 3.96 1.55
CA VAL A 58 -22.60 2.67 1.60
C VAL A 58 -21.44 2.64 0.61
N PHE A 59 -21.64 3.14 -0.62
CA PHE A 59 -20.59 3.22 -1.62
C PHE A 59 -19.41 4.09 -1.15
N LEU A 60 -19.68 5.24 -0.52
CA LEU A 60 -18.65 6.08 0.08
C LEU A 60 -17.85 5.36 1.16
N ILE A 61 -18.52 4.58 2.03
CA ILE A 61 -17.84 3.78 3.05
C ILE A 61 -16.91 2.74 2.39
N VAL A 62 -17.39 2.06 1.35
CA VAL A 62 -16.58 1.07 0.61
C VAL A 62 -15.35 1.72 -0.03
N VAL A 63 -15.54 2.86 -0.71
CA VAL A 63 -14.45 3.63 -1.33
C VAL A 63 -13.46 4.10 -0.27
N PHE A 64 -13.92 4.57 0.89
CA PHE A 64 -13.06 5.00 1.98
C PHE A 64 -12.21 3.86 2.54
N ILE A 65 -12.81 2.67 2.76
CA ILE A 65 -12.08 1.48 3.23
C ILE A 65 -11.04 1.05 2.19
N TYR A 66 -11.40 1.04 0.91
CA TYR A 66 -10.48 0.69 -0.17
C TYR A 66 -9.27 1.64 -0.21
N ASN A 67 -9.52 2.95 -0.23
CA ASN A 67 -8.45 3.96 -0.22
C ASN A 67 -7.61 3.91 1.06
N SER A 68 -8.22 3.67 2.21
CA SER A 68 -7.50 3.53 3.48
C SER A 68 -6.57 2.32 3.51
N ARG A 69 -6.98 1.19 2.90
CA ARG A 69 -6.10 0.03 2.74
C ARG A 69 -4.97 0.33 1.78
N LEU A 70 -5.29 0.94 0.63
CA LEU A 70 -4.31 1.33 -0.37
C LEU A 70 -3.23 2.24 0.24
N TYR A 71 -3.65 3.27 0.98
CA TYR A 71 -2.74 4.21 1.65
C TYR A 71 -1.83 3.52 2.68
N LYS A 72 -2.36 2.54 3.45
CA LYS A 72 -1.55 1.78 4.40
C LYS A 72 -0.48 0.93 3.70
N GLU A 73 -0.79 0.35 2.55
CA GLU A 73 0.18 -0.42 1.77
C GLU A 73 1.20 0.50 1.08
N GLU A 74 0.75 1.60 0.48
CA GLU A 74 1.61 2.64 -0.13
C GLU A 74 2.61 3.21 0.88
N LYS A 75 2.16 3.51 2.09
CA LYS A 75 3.02 3.97 3.19
C LYS A 75 4.08 2.95 3.62
N LYS A 76 3.85 1.64 3.43
CA LYS A 76 4.88 0.62 3.70
C LYS A 76 5.95 0.66 2.62
N ILE A 77 5.56 0.79 1.36
CA ILE A 77 6.49 0.85 0.22
C ILE A 77 7.30 2.15 0.24
N GLU A 78 6.66 3.27 0.58
CA GLU A 78 7.31 4.56 0.73
C GLU A 78 8.41 4.53 1.80
N LYS A 79 8.22 3.75 2.89
CA LYS A 79 9.28 3.51 3.87
C LYS A 79 10.49 2.77 3.28
N PHE A 80 10.31 1.87 2.33
CA PHE A 80 11.40 1.19 1.63
C PHE A 80 12.05 2.05 0.54
N TYR A 81 11.34 3.05 0.01
CA TYR A 81 11.88 4.00 -0.95
C TYR A 81 12.85 5.01 -0.30
N ASN A 82 12.79 5.15 1.02
CA ASN A 82 13.74 5.94 1.78
C ASN A 82 15.09 5.19 1.80
N GLU A 83 16.10 5.69 1.08
CA GLU A 83 17.46 5.10 1.00
C GLU A 83 18.06 4.80 2.38
N VAL A 84 17.73 5.61 3.39
CA VAL A 84 18.16 5.42 4.78
C VAL A 84 17.55 4.16 5.40
N TYR A 85 16.30 3.84 5.09
CA TYR A 85 15.63 2.64 5.60
C TYR A 85 16.03 1.39 4.84
N CYS A 86 16.24 1.49 3.52
CA CYS A 86 16.71 0.37 2.70
C CYS A 86 18.15 -0.01 3.08
N SER A 87 19.04 0.98 3.25
CA SER A 87 20.40 0.76 3.73
C SER A 87 20.43 0.22 5.16
N ALA A 88 19.61 0.76 6.08
CA ALA A 88 19.51 0.24 7.44
C ALA A 88 18.94 -1.19 7.50
N PHE A 89 17.95 -1.52 6.67
CA PHE A 89 17.36 -2.85 6.59
C PHE A 89 18.35 -3.86 6.00
N MET A 90 19.00 -3.53 4.88
CA MET A 90 20.07 -4.35 4.31
C MET A 90 21.21 -4.53 5.30
N LYS A 91 21.67 -3.47 5.99
CA LYS A 91 22.66 -3.61 7.07
C LYS A 91 22.12 -4.53 8.17
N SER A 92 20.88 -4.38 8.62
CA SER A 92 20.32 -5.20 9.71
C SER A 92 20.17 -6.68 9.39
N GLU A 93 19.94 -7.07 8.12
CA GLU A 93 19.87 -8.49 7.72
C GLU A 93 21.21 -9.05 7.24
N LEU A 94 22.03 -8.26 6.52
CA LEU A 94 23.36 -8.72 6.10
C LEU A 94 24.34 -8.80 7.28
N LEU A 95 24.30 -7.88 8.24
CA LEU A 95 25.23 -7.89 9.40
C LEU A 95 25.20 -9.21 10.19
N PRO A 96 24.04 -9.77 10.58
CA PRO A 96 24.00 -11.06 11.27
C PRO A 96 24.40 -12.22 10.37
N ALA A 97 23.98 -12.24 9.09
CA ALA A 97 24.36 -13.30 8.15
C ALA A 97 25.88 -13.34 7.89
N ILE A 98 26.50 -12.16 7.75
CA ILE A 98 27.95 -12.02 7.58
C ILE A 98 28.69 -12.38 8.88
N ALA A 99 28.17 -11.96 10.04
CA ALA A 99 28.75 -12.32 11.34
C ALA A 99 28.74 -13.84 11.57
N GLU A 100 27.67 -14.51 11.16
CA GLU A 100 27.53 -15.95 11.25
C GLU A 100 28.45 -16.69 10.27
N TYR A 101 28.59 -16.19 9.04
CA TYR A 101 29.59 -16.67 8.07
C TYR A 101 31.01 -16.58 8.61
N TYR A 102 31.42 -15.44 9.19
CA TYR A 102 32.77 -15.30 9.76
C TYR A 102 32.99 -16.15 11.01
N LYS A 103 31.96 -16.36 11.82
CA LYS A 103 32.05 -17.27 12.97
C LYS A 103 32.35 -18.71 12.51
N GLN A 104 31.77 -19.14 11.40
CA GLN A 104 32.05 -20.45 10.81
C GLN A 104 33.46 -20.54 10.19
N GLU A 105 33.93 -19.50 9.50
CA GLU A 105 35.29 -19.50 8.92
C GLU A 105 36.40 -19.43 9.97
N ILE A 106 36.17 -18.73 11.10
CA ILE A 106 37.07 -18.75 12.27
C ILE A 106 37.15 -20.15 12.87
N GLN A 107 36.03 -20.86 12.98
CA GLN A 107 36.00 -22.25 13.47
C GLN A 107 36.73 -23.22 12.53
N LYS A 108 36.77 -22.94 11.22
CA LYS A 108 37.50 -23.72 10.21
C LYS A 108 38.99 -23.39 10.15
N GLY A 109 39.49 -22.43 10.93
CA GLY A 109 40.92 -22.08 11.00
C GLY A 109 41.42 -21.17 9.87
N ASN A 110 40.53 -20.62 9.04
CA ASN A 110 40.87 -19.77 7.89
C ASN A 110 41.08 -18.29 8.32
N LEU A 111 42.17 -18.03 9.04
CA LEU A 111 42.45 -16.71 9.60
C LEU A 111 42.93 -15.66 8.57
N GLY A 112 43.36 -16.10 7.37
CA GLY A 112 43.92 -15.21 6.33
C GLY A 112 42.90 -14.29 5.66
N GLN A 113 41.66 -14.76 5.47
CA GLN A 113 40.60 -14.02 4.77
C GLN A 113 39.88 -12.99 5.66
N LEU A 114 40.08 -13.05 6.98
CA LEU A 114 39.44 -12.14 7.95
C LEU A 114 39.93 -10.70 7.89
N LYS A 115 41.14 -10.44 7.39
CA LYS A 115 41.66 -9.07 7.26
C LYS A 115 41.00 -8.31 6.10
N GLU A 116 40.76 -9.00 5.00
CA GLU A 116 40.15 -8.46 3.79
C GLU A 116 38.63 -8.28 3.97
N ALA A 117 38.01 -9.23 4.65
CA ALA A 117 36.67 -9.12 5.21
C ALA A 117 36.42 -7.87 6.05
N LYS A 118 37.37 -7.53 6.93
CA LYS A 118 37.26 -6.41 7.86
C LYS A 118 37.29 -5.05 7.15
N SER A 119 38.00 -4.91 6.03
CA SER A 119 37.99 -3.67 5.25
C SER A 119 36.66 -3.48 4.54
N VAL A 120 36.10 -4.52 3.94
CA VAL A 120 34.76 -4.47 3.30
C VAL A 120 33.67 -4.12 4.32
N PHE A 121 33.79 -4.65 5.54
CA PHE A 121 32.84 -4.35 6.62
C PHE A 121 32.93 -2.88 7.10
N LYS A 122 34.13 -2.31 7.08
CA LYS A 122 34.36 -0.90 7.43
C LYS A 122 33.73 0.02 6.37
N ASP A 123 33.92 -0.29 5.10
CA ASP A 123 33.35 0.47 3.98
C ASP A 123 31.82 0.39 3.92
N LEU A 124 31.22 -0.70 4.43
CA LEU A 124 29.76 -0.82 4.55
C LEU A 124 29.18 -0.07 5.76
N MET A 125 30.01 0.36 6.72
CA MET A 125 29.57 1.06 7.94
C MET A 125 29.83 2.56 7.93
N GLU A 126 30.81 3.05 7.17
CA GLU A 126 30.92 4.47 6.77
C GLU A 126 29.78 4.86 5.80
#